data_AF-A0A448MTY8-F1
#
_entry.id   AF-A0A448MTY8-F1
#
_cell.length_a   1.000
_cell.length_b   1.000
_cell.length_c   1.000
_cell.angle_alpha   90.00
_cell.angle_beta   90.00
_cell.angle_gamma   90.00
#
_symmetry.space_group_name_H-M   'P 1'
#
loop_
_entity.id
_entity.type
_entity.pdbx_description
1 polymer ?
#
loop_
_entity_poly.entity_id
_entity_poly.type
_entity_poly.pdbx_seq_one_letter_code
_entity_poly.pdbx_strand_id
1 'polypeptide(L)'
;MTNWITPSFLTLLGISLFILIILCFLLARRTRDVQESQQDLNKTNHDFNQLAERFDLLNQQKNLLEQRTVKAQTESEGLQIRLSERDEKIFYLTKELDEEQARNEQISTQITALKERFGIASAQAESLQNQLQQSQSQLLRKEQEQQNLTEKLTALSQELTGLKTTLAEKEKHFAEQQQNIEQSKQQLGIEFQNLANRILDEKSRSFNQTNQTALETLLKPFREQIEGFQKRVNEIHSESLKGNAGLEAEIKKVLEVGLNMSQEANNLTSALKGEKKTLGNWGEMQLERALQLAGLVENVHYSAQAHFKDEQGGRNYPDFVLNLPDEKHLIIDSKMSLIAYESAVNSDDDFERERLLREHIKALKNHIDELHKKITAI
;
A
#
# COMPACT_ATOMS: atom_id res chain seq x y z
N MET A 1 -166.75 -14.89 76.17
CA MET A 1 -166.13 -13.56 76.31
C MET A 1 -165.25 -13.30 75.10
N THR A 2 -165.76 -12.53 74.12
CA THR A 2 -165.07 -11.47 73.34
C THR A 2 -163.52 -11.49 73.32
N ASN A 3 -162.79 -11.51 72.19
CA ASN A 3 -162.81 -10.49 71.12
C ASN A 3 -162.16 -10.96 69.80
N TRP A 4 -162.74 -10.45 68.72
CA TRP A 4 -162.46 -10.49 67.28
C TRP A 4 -160.98 -10.48 66.81
N ILE A 5 -160.62 -11.47 65.98
CA ILE A 5 -159.54 -11.35 64.97
C ILE A 5 -160.23 -11.24 63.62
N THR A 6 -160.25 -10.06 63.03
CA THR A 6 -160.83 -9.84 61.70
C THR A 6 -159.95 -10.51 60.62
N PRO A 7 -160.53 -11.13 59.57
CA PRO A 7 -159.76 -11.73 58.47
C PRO A 7 -158.90 -10.70 57.72
N SER A 8 -159.24 -9.41 57.79
CA SER A 8 -158.43 -8.30 57.29
C SER A 8 -157.11 -8.11 58.05
N PHE A 9 -157.02 -8.50 59.32
CA PHE A 9 -155.79 -8.42 60.12
C PHE A 9 -154.77 -9.49 59.70
N LEU A 10 -155.23 -10.70 59.36
CA LEU A 10 -154.38 -11.79 58.86
C LEU A 10 -153.81 -11.50 57.46
N THR A 11 -154.61 -10.89 56.56
CA THR A 11 -154.12 -10.46 55.24
C THR A 11 -153.16 -9.28 55.31
N LEU A 12 -153.40 -8.30 56.19
CA LEU A 12 -152.46 -7.19 56.45
C LEU A 12 -151.14 -7.69 57.05
N LEU A 13 -151.20 -8.68 57.95
CA LEU A 13 -150.03 -9.30 58.54
C LEU A 13 -149.23 -10.08 57.48
N GLY A 14 -149.89 -10.81 56.57
CA GLY A 14 -149.24 -11.51 55.46
C GLY A 14 -148.59 -10.57 54.44
N ILE A 15 -149.26 -9.47 54.06
CA ILE A 15 -148.69 -8.44 53.18
C ILE A 15 -147.51 -7.73 53.85
N SER A 16 -147.64 -7.39 55.13
CA SER A 16 -146.54 -6.82 55.92
C SER A 16 -145.35 -7.77 56.00
N LEU A 17 -145.58 -9.07 56.16
CA LEU A 17 -144.53 -10.09 56.24
C LEU A 17 -143.85 -10.31 54.88
N PHE A 18 -144.62 -10.25 53.78
CA PHE A 18 -144.09 -10.30 52.41
C PHE A 18 -143.26 -9.05 52.05
N ILE A 19 -143.75 -7.86 52.40
CA ILE A 19 -142.98 -6.60 52.27
C ILE A 19 -141.71 -6.67 53.11
N LEU A 20 -141.77 -7.20 54.33
CA LEU A 20 -140.62 -7.36 55.20
C LEU A 20 -139.60 -8.36 54.64
N ILE A 21 -140.04 -9.46 54.01
CA ILE A 21 -139.17 -10.40 53.29
C ILE A 21 -138.50 -9.74 52.08
N ILE A 22 -139.25 -8.99 51.26
CA ILE A 22 -138.70 -8.26 50.12
C ILE A 22 -137.69 -7.21 50.57
N LEU A 23 -137.99 -6.50 51.66
CA LEU A 23 -137.14 -5.47 52.23
C LEU A 23 -135.87 -6.10 52.83
N CYS A 24 -135.98 -7.25 53.50
CA CYS A 24 -134.83 -8.07 53.90
C CYS A 24 -133.99 -8.54 52.70
N PHE A 25 -134.62 -8.96 51.61
CA PHE A 25 -133.91 -9.40 50.39
C PHE A 25 -133.20 -8.24 49.70
N LEU A 26 -133.84 -7.06 49.59
CA LEU A 26 -133.23 -5.85 49.04
C LEU A 26 -132.10 -5.33 49.92
N LEU A 27 -132.26 -5.37 51.24
CA LEU A 27 -131.18 -5.05 52.18
C LEU A 27 -130.03 -6.06 52.06
N ALA A 28 -130.31 -7.36 51.97
CA ALA A 28 -129.31 -8.40 51.79
C ALA A 28 -128.55 -8.28 50.46
N ARG A 29 -129.26 -7.94 49.37
CA ARG A 29 -128.67 -7.66 48.06
C ARG A 29 -127.83 -6.39 48.10
N ARG A 30 -128.34 -5.30 48.69
CA ARG A 30 -127.57 -4.06 48.87
C ARG A 30 -126.32 -4.27 49.72
N THR A 31 -126.41 -5.05 50.80
CA THR A 31 -125.22 -5.39 51.61
C THR A 31 -124.22 -6.23 50.83
N ARG A 32 -124.68 -7.14 49.97
CA ARG A 32 -123.83 -7.95 49.11
C ARG A 32 -123.15 -7.11 48.02
N ASP A 33 -123.90 -6.27 47.31
CA ASP A 33 -123.35 -5.37 46.28
C ASP A 33 -122.35 -4.37 46.90
N VAL A 34 -122.60 -3.90 48.12
CA VAL A 34 -121.67 -3.07 48.90
C VAL A 34 -120.42 -3.87 49.31
N GLN A 35 -120.56 -5.13 49.71
CA GLN A 35 -119.42 -6.00 50.01
C GLN A 35 -118.58 -6.31 48.77
N GLU A 36 -119.21 -6.61 47.64
CA GLU A 36 -118.53 -6.84 46.35
C GLU A 36 -117.79 -5.56 45.91
N SER A 37 -118.44 -4.38 46.01
CA SER A 37 -117.79 -3.09 45.72
C SER A 37 -116.65 -2.77 46.69
N GLN A 38 -116.78 -3.11 47.98
CA GLN A 38 -115.70 -2.95 48.96
C GLN A 38 -114.54 -3.91 48.69
N GLN A 39 -114.82 -5.14 48.26
CA GLN A 39 -113.81 -6.12 47.89
C GLN A 39 -113.05 -5.67 46.63
N ASP A 40 -113.74 -5.17 45.61
CA ASP A 40 -113.12 -4.62 44.40
C ASP A 40 -112.31 -3.35 44.69
N LEU A 41 -112.81 -2.48 45.58
CA LEU A 41 -112.09 -1.29 46.05
C LEU A 41 -110.82 -1.67 46.84
N ASN A 42 -110.90 -2.70 47.69
CA ASN A 42 -109.75 -3.20 48.44
C ASN A 42 -108.73 -3.85 47.51
N LYS A 43 -109.19 -4.58 46.49
CA LYS A 43 -108.33 -5.20 45.48
C LYS A 43 -107.62 -4.14 44.63
N THR A 44 -108.35 -3.13 44.15
CA THR A 44 -107.73 -2.02 43.42
C THR A 44 -106.77 -1.23 44.30
N ASN A 45 -107.10 -0.93 45.56
CA ASN A 45 -106.15 -0.31 46.50
C ASN A 45 -104.90 -1.17 46.72
N HIS A 46 -105.05 -2.50 46.81
CA HIS A 46 -103.92 -3.40 46.92
C HIS A 46 -103.04 -3.37 45.66
N ASP A 47 -103.64 -3.44 44.48
CA ASP A 47 -102.93 -3.36 43.20
C ASP A 47 -102.22 -2.01 43.01
N PHE A 48 -102.84 -0.91 43.43
CA PHE A 48 -102.24 0.43 43.45
C PHE A 48 -101.03 0.49 44.40
N ASN A 49 -101.16 -0.06 45.61
CA ASN A 49 -100.05 -0.10 46.57
C ASN A 49 -98.89 -0.95 46.04
N GLN A 50 -99.16 -2.12 45.43
CA GLN A 50 -98.13 -2.93 44.79
C GLN A 50 -97.43 -2.18 43.64
N LEU A 51 -98.18 -1.42 42.84
CA LEU A 51 -97.62 -0.62 41.77
C LEU A 51 -96.76 0.53 42.31
N ALA A 52 -97.18 1.18 43.40
CA ALA A 52 -96.41 2.21 44.08
C ALA A 52 -95.08 1.64 44.63
N GLU A 53 -95.10 0.48 45.29
CA GLU A 53 -93.88 -0.19 45.76
C GLU A 53 -92.93 -0.54 44.60
N ARG A 54 -93.47 -1.04 43.48
CA ARG A 54 -92.66 -1.32 42.28
C ARG A 54 -92.07 -0.05 41.69
N PHE A 55 -92.84 1.04 41.65
CA PHE A 55 -92.35 2.34 41.17
C PHE A 55 -91.22 2.86 42.06
N ASP A 56 -91.37 2.77 43.39
CA ASP A 56 -90.33 3.17 44.34
C ASP A 56 -89.06 2.33 44.18
N LEU A 57 -89.19 1.00 44.04
CA LEU A 57 -88.06 0.11 43.77
C LEU A 57 -87.35 0.46 42.45
N LEU A 58 -88.14 0.73 41.39
CA LEU A 58 -87.60 1.07 40.08
C LEU A 58 -86.89 2.43 40.12
N ASN A 59 -87.41 3.39 40.91
CA ASN A 59 -86.78 4.68 41.11
C ASN A 59 -85.48 4.57 41.91
N GLN A 60 -85.44 3.70 42.94
CA GLN A 60 -84.20 3.38 43.66
C GLN A 60 -83.16 2.74 42.73
N GLN A 61 -83.56 1.78 41.89
CA GLN A 61 -82.67 1.15 40.91
C GLN A 61 -82.16 2.16 39.88
N LYS A 62 -83.03 3.04 39.37
CA LYS A 62 -82.66 4.13 38.47
C LYS A 62 -81.61 5.04 39.11
N ASN A 63 -81.83 5.50 40.34
CA ASN A 63 -80.88 6.36 41.05
C ASN A 63 -79.51 5.66 41.27
N LEU A 64 -79.51 4.36 41.59
CA LEU A 64 -78.27 3.59 41.71
C LEU A 64 -77.53 3.45 40.38
N LEU A 65 -78.26 3.22 39.28
CA LEU A 65 -77.68 3.16 37.94
C LEU A 65 -77.11 4.52 37.53
N GLU A 66 -77.84 5.62 37.73
CA GLU A 66 -77.35 6.97 37.47
C GLU A 66 -76.06 7.26 38.27
N GLN A 67 -76.02 6.90 39.55
CA GLN A 67 -74.80 7.06 40.35
C GLN A 67 -73.63 6.23 39.80
N ARG A 68 -73.88 4.99 39.36
CA ARG A 68 -72.83 4.14 38.74
C ARG A 68 -72.36 4.72 37.42
N THR A 69 -73.26 5.24 36.59
CA THR A 69 -72.93 5.89 35.32
C THR A 69 -72.06 7.12 35.54
N VAL A 70 -72.42 7.98 36.51
CA VAL A 70 -71.61 9.15 36.87
C VAL A 70 -70.21 8.72 37.35
N LYS A 71 -70.12 7.72 38.23
CA LYS A 71 -68.81 7.19 38.69
C LYS A 71 -67.97 6.67 37.51
N ALA A 72 -68.54 5.82 36.67
CA ALA A 72 -67.85 5.29 35.50
C ALA A 72 -67.40 6.40 34.53
N GLN A 73 -68.22 7.44 34.36
CA GLN A 73 -67.87 8.59 33.53
C GLN A 73 -66.69 9.38 34.13
N THR A 74 -66.72 9.67 35.43
CA THR A 74 -65.61 10.36 36.11
C THR A 74 -64.31 9.55 36.08
N GLU A 75 -64.39 8.22 36.22
CA GLU A 75 -63.24 7.33 36.09
C GLU A 75 -62.68 7.32 34.67
N SER A 76 -63.56 7.30 33.66
CA SER A 76 -63.17 7.38 32.24
C SER A 76 -62.49 8.70 31.93
N GLU A 77 -63.04 9.82 32.38
CA GLU A 77 -62.44 11.15 32.22
C GLU A 77 -61.06 11.22 32.89
N GLY A 78 -60.92 10.70 34.11
CA GLY A 78 -59.63 10.64 34.81
C GLY A 78 -58.61 9.71 34.15
N LEU A 79 -59.05 8.61 33.54
CA LEU A 79 -58.18 7.74 32.73
C LEU A 79 -57.73 8.44 31.45
N GLN A 80 -58.60 9.20 30.81
CA GLN A 80 -58.28 9.92 29.58
C GLN A 80 -57.25 11.03 29.81
N ILE A 81 -57.34 11.75 30.93
CA ILE A 81 -56.32 12.73 31.35
C ILE A 81 -54.97 12.04 31.57
N ARG A 82 -54.94 10.90 32.29
CA ARG A 82 -53.69 10.15 32.49
C ARG A 82 -53.10 9.60 31.20
N LEU A 83 -53.95 9.21 30.24
CA LEU A 83 -53.49 8.81 28.91
C LEU A 83 -52.84 9.99 28.18
N SER A 84 -53.48 11.17 28.18
CA SER A 84 -52.88 12.36 27.55
C SER A 84 -51.55 12.78 28.19
N GLU A 85 -51.44 12.73 29.52
CA GLU A 85 -50.18 13.02 30.22
C GLU A 85 -49.08 12.01 29.84
N ARG A 86 -49.43 10.74 29.68
CA ARG A 86 -48.50 9.70 29.23
C ARG A 86 -48.09 9.90 27.79
N ASP A 87 -49.01 10.28 26.91
CA ASP A 87 -48.71 10.55 25.50
C ASP A 87 -47.77 11.75 25.36
N GLU A 88 -47.99 12.82 26.13
CA GLU A 88 -47.07 13.96 26.20
C GLU A 88 -45.68 13.54 26.71
N LYS A 89 -45.63 12.69 27.75
CA LYS A 89 -44.36 12.21 28.29
C LYS A 89 -43.62 11.30 27.29
N ILE A 90 -44.33 10.43 26.59
CA ILE A 90 -43.77 9.58 25.53
C ILE A 90 -43.23 10.47 24.42
N PHE A 91 -43.99 11.48 23.98
CA PHE A 91 -43.54 12.42 22.96
C PHE A 91 -42.23 13.13 23.36
N TYR A 92 -42.14 13.62 24.59
CA TYR A 92 -40.91 14.24 25.10
C TYR A 92 -39.73 13.26 25.11
N LEU A 93 -39.94 12.04 25.60
CA LEU A 93 -38.88 11.03 25.67
C LEU A 93 -38.42 10.57 24.28
N THR A 94 -39.34 10.44 23.32
CA THR A 94 -38.99 10.13 21.93
C THR A 94 -38.13 11.25 21.34
N LYS A 95 -38.50 12.51 21.57
CA LYS A 95 -37.70 13.65 21.11
C LYS A 95 -36.30 13.66 21.73
N GLU A 96 -36.19 13.42 23.03
CA GLU A 96 -34.89 13.34 23.73
C GLU A 96 -34.04 12.18 23.20
N LEU A 97 -34.65 11.03 22.91
CA LEU A 97 -34.00 9.89 22.30
C LEU A 97 -33.47 10.21 20.89
N ASP A 98 -34.28 10.87 20.05
CA ASP A 98 -33.88 11.28 18.70
C ASP A 98 -32.70 12.26 18.75
N GLU A 99 -32.70 13.20 19.70
CA GLU A 99 -31.60 14.14 19.90
C GLU A 99 -30.31 13.44 20.36
N GLU A 100 -30.40 12.45 21.26
CA GLU A 100 -29.25 11.64 21.67
C GLU A 100 -28.74 10.72 20.56
N GLN A 101 -29.63 10.16 19.74
CA GLN A 101 -29.26 9.37 18.57
C GLN A 101 -28.49 10.24 17.56
N ALA A 102 -28.99 11.43 17.26
CA ALA A 102 -28.30 12.39 16.39
C ALA A 102 -26.91 12.79 16.95
N ARG A 103 -26.80 13.00 18.28
CA ARG A 103 -25.50 13.25 18.93
C ARG A 103 -24.54 12.06 18.78
N ASN A 104 -25.01 10.84 18.98
CA ASN A 104 -24.20 9.63 18.84
C ASN A 104 -23.74 9.41 17.40
N GLU A 105 -24.60 9.65 16.41
CA GLU A 105 -24.23 9.61 14.99
C GLU A 105 -23.16 10.66 14.67
N GLN A 106 -23.31 11.88 15.19
CA GLN A 106 -22.30 12.93 15.03
C GLN A 106 -20.95 12.56 15.67
N ILE A 107 -20.96 11.97 16.87
CA ILE A 107 -19.73 11.50 17.53
C ILE A 107 -19.10 10.35 16.74
N SER A 108 -19.90 9.40 16.26
CA SER A 108 -19.43 8.27 15.45
C SER A 108 -18.75 8.73 14.15
N THR A 109 -19.33 9.72 13.46
CA THR A 109 -18.73 10.32 12.27
C THR A 109 -17.42 11.05 12.58
N GLN A 110 -17.35 11.80 13.68
CA GLN A 110 -16.12 12.45 14.14
C GLN A 110 -15.02 11.43 14.49
N ILE A 111 -15.36 10.34 15.18
CA ILE A 111 -14.43 9.25 15.51
C ILE A 111 -13.89 8.60 14.23
N THR A 112 -14.76 8.36 13.25
CA THR A 112 -14.36 7.77 11.97
C THR A 112 -13.40 8.69 11.22
N ALA A 113 -13.70 9.98 11.13
CA ALA A 113 -12.82 10.97 10.52
C ALA A 113 -11.47 11.10 11.25
N LEU A 114 -11.47 11.04 12.58
CA LEU A 114 -10.24 11.05 13.38
C LEU A 114 -9.40 9.79 13.16
N LYS A 115 -10.03 8.60 13.08
CA LYS A 115 -9.33 7.34 12.76
C LYS A 115 -8.67 7.38 11.39
N GLU A 116 -9.37 7.92 10.38
CA GLU A 116 -8.81 8.08 9.04
C GLU A 116 -7.60 9.02 9.04
N ARG A 117 -7.73 10.20 9.67
CA ARG A 117 -6.61 11.14 9.81
C ARG A 117 -5.42 10.54 10.57
N PHE A 118 -5.69 9.77 11.63
CA PHE A 118 -4.65 9.06 12.38
C PHE A 118 -3.97 8.00 11.53
N GLY A 119 -4.73 7.22 10.74
CA GLY A 119 -4.18 6.24 9.80
C GLY A 119 -3.25 6.87 8.77
N ILE A 120 -3.68 7.99 8.16
CA ILE A 120 -2.86 8.75 7.20
C ILE A 120 -1.57 9.27 7.88
N ALA A 121 -1.69 9.89 9.06
CA ALA A 121 -0.53 10.40 9.79
C ALA A 121 0.45 9.28 10.20
N SER A 122 -0.07 8.12 10.61
CA SER A 122 0.74 6.95 10.96
C SER A 122 1.50 6.41 9.74
N ALA A 123 0.83 6.28 8.59
CA ALA A 123 1.46 5.83 7.35
C ALA A 123 2.53 6.83 6.86
N GLN A 124 2.29 8.13 7.01
CA GLN A 124 3.28 9.17 6.71
C GLN A 124 4.50 9.08 7.64
N ALA A 125 4.28 8.87 8.94
CA ALA A 125 5.37 8.70 9.91
C ALA A 125 6.23 7.48 9.59
N GLU A 126 5.60 6.34 9.25
CA GLU A 126 6.31 5.12 8.84
C GLU A 126 7.09 5.32 7.54
N SER A 127 6.50 5.97 6.54
CA SER A 127 7.19 6.31 5.30
C SER A 127 8.40 7.22 5.54
N LEU A 128 8.28 8.24 6.40
CA LEU A 128 9.38 9.14 6.76
C LEU A 128 10.49 8.39 7.52
N GLN A 129 10.13 7.47 8.41
CA GLN A 129 11.08 6.65 9.13
C GLN A 129 11.86 5.73 8.18
N ASN A 130 11.17 5.12 7.21
CA ASN A 130 11.81 4.30 6.17
C ASN A 130 12.75 5.13 5.29
N GLN A 131 12.34 6.34 4.88
CA GLN A 131 13.19 7.28 4.13
C GLN A 131 14.42 7.70 4.95
N LEU A 132 14.27 7.97 6.24
CA LEU A 132 15.37 8.32 7.13
C LEU A 132 16.36 7.16 7.25
N GLN A 133 15.88 5.94 7.46
CA GLN A 133 16.71 4.75 7.54
C GLN A 133 17.45 4.49 6.21
N GLN A 134 16.78 4.66 5.07
CA GLN A 134 17.40 4.55 3.77
C GLN A 134 18.48 5.62 3.58
N SER A 135 18.21 6.88 3.93
CA SER A 135 19.18 7.97 3.88
C SER A 135 20.39 7.71 4.77
N GLN A 136 20.19 7.19 5.99
CA GLN A 136 21.28 6.82 6.90
C GLN A 136 22.14 5.69 6.31
N SER A 137 21.52 4.68 5.72
CA SER A 137 22.27 3.59 5.06
C SER A 137 23.09 4.08 3.87
N GLN A 138 22.56 5.03 3.09
CA GLN A 138 23.27 5.65 1.97
C GLN A 138 24.45 6.51 2.46
N LEU A 139 24.24 7.27 3.54
CA LEU A 139 25.30 8.08 4.14
C LEU A 139 26.46 7.18 4.62
N LEU A 140 26.15 6.10 5.33
CA LEU A 140 27.16 5.17 5.83
C LEU A 140 27.94 4.51 4.67
N ARG A 141 27.26 4.15 3.58
CA ARG A 141 27.91 3.63 2.37
C ARG A 141 28.82 4.68 1.73
N LYS A 142 28.39 5.95 1.68
CA LYS A 142 29.19 7.05 1.13
C LYS A 142 30.41 7.36 1.99
N GLU A 143 30.28 7.31 3.31
CA GLU A 143 31.41 7.45 4.24
C GLU A 143 32.43 6.31 4.04
N GLN A 144 31.97 5.07 3.88
CA GLN A 144 32.84 3.93 3.58
C GLN A 144 33.56 4.09 2.23
N GLU A 145 32.83 4.51 1.18
CA GLU A 145 33.42 4.81 -0.14
C GLU A 145 34.48 5.90 -0.02
N GLN A 146 34.21 6.97 0.75
CA GLN A 146 35.13 8.08 0.96
C GLN A 146 36.39 7.64 1.72
N GLN A 147 36.26 6.80 2.74
CA GLN A 147 37.41 6.22 3.46
C GLN A 147 38.29 5.40 2.50
N ASN A 148 37.69 4.49 1.74
CA ASN A 148 38.42 3.67 0.77
C ASN A 148 39.12 4.51 -0.31
N LEU A 149 38.48 5.58 -0.80
CA LEU A 149 39.09 6.52 -1.74
C LEU A 149 40.27 7.28 -1.12
N THR A 150 40.14 7.68 0.14
CA THR A 150 41.20 8.37 0.88
C THR A 150 42.42 7.47 1.07
N GLU A 151 42.20 6.20 1.44
CA GLU A 151 43.28 5.20 1.55
C GLU A 151 43.98 4.94 0.22
N LYS A 152 43.23 4.87 -0.89
CA LYS A 152 43.84 4.74 -2.22
C LYS A 152 44.66 5.96 -2.61
N LEU A 153 44.16 7.16 -2.32
CA LEU A 153 44.90 8.40 -2.60
C LEU A 153 46.18 8.50 -1.78
N THR A 154 46.17 8.11 -0.51
CA THR A 154 47.38 8.12 0.32
C THR A 154 48.40 7.10 -0.17
N ALA A 155 47.97 5.89 -0.52
CA ALA A 155 48.85 4.86 -1.09
C ALA A 155 49.48 5.31 -2.43
N LEU A 156 48.66 5.85 -3.35
CA LEU A 156 49.15 6.34 -4.64
C LEU A 156 50.09 7.54 -4.49
N SER A 157 49.80 8.43 -3.54
CA SER A 157 50.69 9.55 -3.21
C SER A 157 52.04 9.06 -2.69
N GLN A 158 52.07 8.01 -1.86
CA GLN A 158 53.31 7.41 -1.35
C GLN A 158 54.12 6.77 -2.48
N GLU A 159 53.45 6.02 -3.37
CA GLU A 159 54.08 5.41 -4.54
C GLU A 159 54.68 6.49 -5.47
N LEU A 160 53.93 7.55 -5.76
CA LEU A 160 54.42 8.68 -6.54
C LEU A 160 55.64 9.36 -5.90
N THR A 161 55.64 9.53 -4.59
CA THR A 161 56.82 10.07 -3.90
C THR A 161 58.02 9.13 -4.06
N GLY A 162 57.85 7.82 -3.87
CA GLY A 162 58.93 6.84 -4.03
C GLY A 162 59.48 6.77 -5.46
N LEU A 163 58.60 6.80 -6.46
CA LEU A 163 58.98 6.87 -7.88
C LEU A 163 59.75 8.15 -8.19
N LYS A 164 59.33 9.31 -7.65
CA LYS A 164 60.06 10.56 -7.83
C LYS A 164 61.45 10.52 -7.20
N THR A 165 61.61 9.96 -5.99
CA THR A 165 62.94 9.84 -5.37
C THR A 165 63.85 8.91 -6.15
N THR A 166 63.35 7.73 -6.56
CA THR A 166 64.13 6.77 -7.34
C THR A 166 64.53 7.32 -8.70
N LEU A 167 63.64 8.08 -9.37
CA LEU A 167 63.95 8.76 -10.61
C LEU A 167 65.05 9.82 -10.41
N ALA A 168 64.95 10.66 -9.38
CA ALA A 168 65.97 11.67 -9.07
C ALA A 168 67.34 11.03 -8.74
N GLU A 169 67.36 9.91 -8.02
CA GLU A 169 68.59 9.16 -7.75
C GLU A 169 69.21 8.57 -9.02
N LYS A 170 68.37 8.01 -9.92
CA LYS A 170 68.82 7.48 -11.21
C LYS A 170 69.38 8.59 -12.10
N GLU A 171 68.72 9.73 -12.19
CA GLU A 171 69.18 10.90 -12.94
C GLU A 171 70.53 11.40 -12.42
N LYS A 172 70.69 11.50 -11.09
CA LYS A 172 71.96 11.87 -10.46
C LYS A 172 73.08 10.86 -10.78
N HIS A 173 72.81 9.57 -10.64
CA HIS A 173 73.77 8.51 -10.94
C HIS A 173 74.16 8.52 -12.43
N PHE A 174 73.22 8.74 -13.35
CA PHE A 174 73.52 8.88 -14.77
C PHE A 174 74.40 10.08 -15.06
N ALA A 175 74.14 11.24 -14.44
CA ALA A 175 74.98 12.42 -14.58
C ALA A 175 76.42 12.17 -14.08
N GLU A 176 76.58 11.53 -12.91
CA GLU A 176 77.88 11.14 -12.37
C GLU A 176 78.61 10.15 -13.28
N GLN A 177 77.91 9.14 -13.80
CA GLN A 177 78.48 8.17 -14.74
C GLN A 177 78.95 8.85 -16.04
N GLN A 178 78.18 9.79 -16.56
CA GLN A 178 78.52 10.53 -17.77
C GLN A 178 79.74 11.44 -17.56
N GLN A 179 79.83 12.09 -16.39
CA GLN A 179 81.02 12.85 -15.99
C GLN A 179 82.26 11.94 -15.87
N ASN A 180 82.13 10.76 -15.24
CA ASN A 180 83.23 9.80 -15.11
C ASN A 180 83.72 9.29 -16.48
N ILE A 181 82.79 9.05 -17.42
CA ILE A 181 83.14 8.68 -18.81
C ILE A 181 83.90 9.82 -19.48
N GLU A 182 83.45 11.06 -19.32
CA GLU A 182 84.12 12.23 -19.92
C GLU A 182 85.52 12.43 -19.35
N GLN A 183 85.68 12.34 -18.02
CA GLN A 183 86.98 12.39 -17.36
C GLN A 183 87.88 11.23 -17.81
N SER A 184 87.34 10.01 -17.91
CA SER A 184 88.10 8.85 -18.40
C SER A 184 88.55 9.06 -19.84
N LYS A 185 87.70 9.63 -20.71
CA LYS A 185 88.07 9.97 -22.10
C LYS A 185 89.19 11.01 -22.16
N GLN A 186 89.12 12.06 -21.32
CA GLN A 186 90.17 13.09 -21.26
C GLN A 186 91.49 12.48 -20.77
N GLN A 187 91.45 11.67 -19.72
CA GLN A 187 92.63 11.00 -19.18
C GLN A 187 93.23 10.01 -20.18
N LEU A 188 92.39 9.22 -20.85
CA LEU A 188 92.81 8.36 -21.97
C LEU A 188 93.42 9.19 -23.10
N GLY A 189 92.87 10.37 -23.42
CA GLY A 189 93.43 11.28 -24.41
C GLY A 189 94.83 11.77 -24.02
N ILE A 190 95.03 12.15 -22.76
CA ILE A 190 96.34 12.56 -22.22
C ILE A 190 97.32 11.39 -22.22
N GLU A 191 96.91 10.21 -21.75
CA GLU A 191 97.74 9.01 -21.77
C GLU A 191 98.10 8.60 -23.20
N PHE A 192 97.16 8.72 -24.14
CA PHE A 192 97.40 8.49 -25.55
C PHE A 192 98.39 9.52 -26.12
N GLN A 193 98.26 10.80 -25.80
CA GLN A 193 99.21 11.83 -26.20
C GLN A 193 100.61 11.55 -25.65
N ASN A 194 100.71 11.17 -24.37
CA ASN A 194 101.97 10.83 -23.71
C ASN A 194 102.58 9.54 -24.28
N LEU A 195 101.76 8.52 -24.56
CA LEU A 195 102.19 7.29 -25.20
C LEU A 195 102.61 7.54 -26.64
N ALA A 196 101.89 8.36 -27.40
CA ALA A 196 102.23 8.75 -28.75
C ALA A 196 103.54 9.54 -28.78
N ASN A 197 103.75 10.50 -27.87
CA ASN A 197 105.00 11.24 -27.72
C ASN A 197 106.15 10.30 -27.33
N ARG A 198 105.93 9.38 -26.37
CA ARG A 198 106.92 8.34 -26.03
C ARG A 198 107.23 7.46 -27.23
N ILE A 199 106.24 6.96 -27.94
CA ILE A 199 106.42 6.13 -29.13
C ILE A 199 107.13 6.94 -30.22
N LEU A 200 106.83 8.23 -30.43
CA LEU A 200 107.51 9.10 -31.38
C LEU A 200 108.96 9.36 -30.99
N ASP A 201 109.26 9.58 -29.71
CA ASP A 201 110.62 9.76 -29.19
C ASP A 201 111.41 8.44 -29.27
N GLU A 202 110.78 7.33 -28.89
CA GLU A 202 111.35 5.99 -28.95
C GLU A 202 111.55 5.56 -30.42
N LYS A 203 110.63 5.94 -31.32
CA LYS A 203 110.78 5.80 -32.77
C LYS A 203 111.85 6.73 -33.32
N SER A 204 111.98 7.98 -32.88
CA SER A 204 113.05 8.89 -33.34
C SER A 204 114.45 8.34 -32.96
N ARG A 205 114.56 7.72 -31.78
CA ARG A 205 115.76 7.01 -31.33
C ARG A 205 115.98 5.67 -32.07
N SER A 206 114.91 4.90 -32.30
CA SER A 206 114.95 3.60 -32.98
C SER A 206 115.06 3.69 -34.52
N PHE A 207 114.61 4.79 -35.13
CA PHE A 207 114.65 5.04 -36.58
C PHE A 207 116.07 5.34 -37.07
N ASN A 208 116.96 5.78 -36.17
CA ASN A 208 118.40 5.85 -36.41
C ASN A 208 119.11 4.48 -36.31
N GLN A 209 118.38 3.39 -36.01
CA GLN A 209 118.95 2.05 -35.81
C GLN A 209 118.09 0.95 -36.48
N THR A 210 118.09 0.94 -37.82
CA THR A 210 118.06 -0.26 -38.70
C THR A 210 116.88 -1.27 -38.68
N ASN A 211 116.21 -1.33 -39.85
CA ASN A 211 115.60 -2.43 -40.64
C ASN A 211 114.48 -3.39 -40.13
N GLN A 212 113.37 -3.35 -40.89
CA GLN A 212 112.37 -4.36 -41.33
C GLN A 212 111.80 -5.46 -40.41
N THR A 213 112.46 -5.95 -39.37
CA THR A 213 112.00 -7.14 -38.62
C THR A 213 111.07 -6.81 -37.43
N ALA A 214 110.89 -5.53 -37.09
CA ALA A 214 110.10 -5.09 -35.93
C ALA A 214 108.58 -5.01 -36.18
N LEU A 215 108.13 -5.08 -37.44
CA LEU A 215 106.73 -4.87 -37.82
C LEU A 215 105.77 -5.98 -37.32
N GLU A 216 106.19 -7.25 -37.32
CA GLU A 216 105.35 -8.36 -36.86
C GLU A 216 105.17 -8.38 -35.34
N THR A 217 106.21 -8.05 -34.57
CA THR A 217 106.14 -8.00 -33.10
C THR A 217 105.34 -6.79 -32.60
N LEU A 218 105.33 -5.69 -33.36
CA LEU A 218 104.58 -4.46 -33.04
C LEU A 218 103.08 -4.55 -33.35
N LEU A 219 102.66 -5.35 -34.34
CA LEU A 219 101.25 -5.49 -34.71
C LEU A 219 100.47 -6.47 -33.82
N LYS A 220 101.17 -7.32 -33.06
CA LYS A 220 100.55 -8.32 -32.18
C LYS A 220 99.70 -7.70 -31.04
N PRO A 221 100.22 -6.76 -30.22
CA PRO A 221 99.41 -6.12 -29.18
C PRO A 221 98.26 -5.26 -29.76
N PHE A 222 98.42 -4.71 -30.96
CA PHE A 222 97.34 -3.96 -31.63
C PHE A 222 96.21 -4.88 -32.12
N ARG A 223 96.56 -6.05 -32.67
CA ARG A 223 95.60 -7.09 -33.06
C ARG A 223 94.85 -7.64 -31.84
N GLU A 224 95.54 -7.90 -30.74
CA GLU A 224 94.92 -8.39 -29.49
C GLU A 224 93.95 -7.36 -28.88
N GLN A 225 94.26 -6.05 -28.95
CA GLN A 225 93.33 -5.01 -28.48
C GLN A 225 92.11 -4.83 -29.40
N ILE A 226 92.29 -4.91 -30.73
CA ILE A 226 91.17 -4.88 -31.69
C ILE A 226 90.27 -6.11 -31.50
N GLU A 227 90.84 -7.28 -31.25
CA GLU A 227 90.11 -8.52 -31.01
C GLU A 227 89.33 -8.45 -29.69
N GLY A 228 89.92 -7.90 -28.63
CA GLY A 228 89.23 -7.60 -27.37
C GLY A 228 88.10 -6.58 -27.52
N PHE A 229 88.30 -5.53 -28.33
CA PHE A 229 87.28 -4.53 -28.65
C PHE A 229 86.11 -5.14 -29.43
N GLN A 230 86.39 -5.92 -30.48
CA GLN A 230 85.38 -6.61 -31.28
C GLN A 230 84.55 -7.58 -30.44
N LYS A 231 85.19 -8.32 -29.52
CA LYS A 231 84.50 -9.23 -28.61
C LYS A 231 83.53 -8.50 -27.69
N ARG A 232 83.96 -7.36 -27.11
CA ARG A 232 83.13 -6.56 -26.21
C ARG A 232 81.97 -5.88 -26.92
N VAL A 233 82.16 -5.40 -28.15
CA VAL A 233 81.09 -4.84 -28.97
C VAL A 233 80.05 -5.90 -29.32
N ASN A 234 80.49 -7.10 -29.71
CA ASN A 234 79.58 -8.21 -30.00
C ASN A 234 78.82 -8.69 -28.76
N GLU A 235 79.45 -8.72 -27.59
CA GLU A 235 78.80 -9.04 -26.32
C GLU A 235 77.72 -8.01 -25.97
N ILE A 236 78.01 -6.71 -26.07
CA ILE A 236 77.03 -5.64 -25.83
C ILE A 236 75.87 -5.71 -26.83
N HIS A 237 76.14 -5.95 -28.11
CA HIS A 237 75.10 -6.05 -29.12
C HIS A 237 74.20 -7.29 -28.90
N SER A 238 74.79 -8.41 -28.49
CA SER A 238 74.06 -9.63 -28.10
C SER A 238 73.17 -9.42 -26.87
N GLU A 239 73.67 -8.70 -25.86
CA GLU A 239 72.92 -8.41 -24.63
C GLU A 239 71.76 -7.43 -24.89
N SER A 240 71.98 -6.42 -25.75
CA SER A 240 70.94 -5.49 -26.20
C SER A 240 69.84 -6.18 -27.01
N LEU A 241 70.19 -7.10 -27.91
CA LEU A 241 69.22 -7.90 -28.67
C LEU A 241 68.38 -8.81 -27.76
N LYS A 242 68.97 -9.43 -26.73
CA LYS A 242 68.23 -10.21 -25.73
C LYS A 242 67.26 -9.35 -24.92
N GLY A 243 67.67 -8.14 -24.51
CA GLY A 243 66.80 -7.19 -23.81
C GLY A 243 65.60 -6.76 -24.64
N ASN A 244 65.81 -6.44 -25.92
CA ASN A 244 64.74 -6.06 -26.84
C ASN A 244 63.75 -7.21 -27.12
N ALA A 245 64.24 -8.45 -27.26
CA ALA A 245 63.37 -9.62 -27.44
C ALA A 245 62.49 -9.89 -26.20
N GLY A 246 63.03 -9.69 -24.99
CA GLY A 246 62.26 -9.80 -23.75
C GLY A 246 61.18 -8.73 -23.61
N LEU A 247 61.49 -7.49 -23.99
CA LEU A 247 60.54 -6.38 -24.03
C LEU A 247 59.40 -6.62 -25.04
N GLU A 248 59.72 -7.11 -26.24
CA GLU A 248 58.70 -7.42 -27.25
C GLU A 248 57.75 -8.53 -26.77
N ALA A 249 58.26 -9.54 -26.07
CA ALA A 249 57.45 -10.60 -25.49
C ALA A 249 56.49 -10.09 -24.40
N GLU A 250 56.95 -9.19 -23.53
CA GLU A 250 56.10 -8.63 -22.47
C GLU A 250 55.03 -7.68 -23.04
N ILE A 251 55.37 -6.89 -24.07
CA ILE A 251 54.39 -6.06 -24.79
C ILE A 251 53.31 -6.92 -25.46
N LYS A 252 53.68 -8.04 -26.11
CA LYS A 252 52.70 -8.97 -26.70
C LYS A 252 51.77 -9.55 -25.65
N LYS A 253 52.29 -9.92 -24.48
CA LYS A 253 51.50 -10.45 -23.36
C LYS A 253 50.50 -9.42 -22.83
N VAL A 254 50.92 -8.15 -22.68
CA VAL A 254 50.02 -7.06 -22.27
C VAL A 254 48.91 -6.82 -23.31
N LEU A 255 49.26 -6.86 -24.61
CA LEU A 255 48.29 -6.72 -25.70
C LEU A 255 47.25 -7.85 -25.68
N GLU A 256 47.69 -9.10 -25.46
CA GLU A 256 46.83 -10.28 -25.38
C GLU A 256 45.87 -10.22 -24.19
N VAL A 257 46.35 -9.75 -23.03
CA VAL A 257 45.49 -9.51 -21.84
C VAL A 257 44.45 -8.43 -22.14
N GLY A 258 44.82 -7.35 -22.82
CA GLY A 258 43.89 -6.29 -23.21
C GLY A 258 42.79 -6.77 -24.16
N LEU A 259 43.14 -7.62 -25.13
CA LEU A 259 42.19 -8.21 -26.08
C LEU A 259 41.22 -9.18 -25.39
N ASN A 260 41.71 -10.05 -24.50
CA ASN A 260 40.86 -10.97 -23.76
C ASN A 260 39.90 -10.23 -22.82
N MET A 261 40.37 -9.18 -22.14
CA MET A 261 39.52 -8.35 -21.27
C MET A 261 38.41 -7.62 -22.05
N SER A 262 38.72 -7.14 -23.26
CA SER A 262 37.72 -6.53 -24.15
C SER A 262 36.67 -7.54 -24.63
N GLN A 263 37.10 -8.77 -24.94
CA GLN A 263 36.20 -9.86 -25.34
C GLN A 263 35.27 -10.29 -24.20
N GLU A 264 35.79 -10.41 -22.97
CA GLU A 264 35.00 -10.73 -21.78
C GLU A 264 34.01 -9.63 -21.42
N ALA A 265 34.40 -8.36 -21.53
CA ALA A 265 33.49 -7.24 -21.35
C ALA A 265 32.35 -7.25 -22.39
N ASN A 266 32.66 -7.51 -23.67
CA ASN A 266 31.65 -7.63 -24.72
C ASN A 266 30.72 -8.84 -24.52
N ASN A 267 31.25 -9.98 -24.05
CA ASN A 267 30.45 -11.16 -23.73
C ASN A 267 29.54 -10.91 -22.51
N LEU A 268 30.03 -10.19 -21.49
CA LEU A 268 29.24 -9.79 -20.32
C LEU A 268 28.13 -8.81 -20.70
N THR A 269 28.42 -7.81 -21.52
CA THR A 269 27.41 -6.87 -22.06
C THR A 269 26.40 -7.59 -22.95
N SER A 270 26.82 -8.59 -23.72
CA SER A 270 25.93 -9.38 -24.56
C SER A 270 25.05 -10.34 -23.74
N ALA A 271 25.57 -10.91 -22.65
CA ALA A 271 24.80 -11.70 -21.69
C ALA A 271 23.75 -10.84 -20.96
N LEU A 272 24.05 -9.57 -20.69
CA LEU A 272 23.10 -8.59 -20.16
C LEU A 272 22.09 -8.09 -21.22
N LYS A 273 22.42 -8.11 -22.52
CA LYS A 273 21.54 -7.72 -23.65
C LYS A 273 20.65 -8.85 -24.19
N GLY A 274 20.99 -10.12 -23.97
CA GLY A 274 20.58 -11.23 -24.83
C GLY A 274 19.22 -11.89 -24.57
N GLU A 275 18.61 -11.75 -23.40
CA GLU A 275 17.38 -12.49 -23.11
C GLU A 275 16.18 -11.55 -22.89
N LYS A 276 15.41 -11.35 -23.97
CA LYS A 276 14.06 -10.74 -23.93
C LYS A 276 13.15 -11.42 -22.88
N LYS A 277 13.45 -12.67 -22.51
CA LYS A 277 12.81 -13.43 -21.43
C LYS A 277 13.32 -13.06 -20.03
N THR A 278 14.60 -12.73 -19.83
CA THR A 278 15.12 -12.37 -18.50
C THR A 278 14.75 -10.94 -18.12
N LEU A 279 14.68 -10.01 -19.07
CA LEU A 279 14.10 -8.68 -18.82
C LEU A 279 12.60 -8.75 -18.47
N GLY A 280 11.85 -9.62 -19.14
CA GLY A 280 10.45 -9.90 -18.82
C GLY A 280 10.30 -10.47 -17.41
N ASN A 281 11.04 -11.53 -17.10
CA ASN A 281 11.03 -12.15 -15.78
C ASN A 281 11.53 -11.21 -14.67
N TRP A 282 12.49 -10.31 -14.96
CA TRP A 282 12.96 -9.30 -14.01
C TRP A 282 11.93 -8.19 -13.78
N GLY A 283 11.21 -7.78 -14.83
CA GLY A 283 10.08 -6.86 -14.72
C GLY A 283 8.93 -7.46 -13.90
N GLU A 284 8.61 -8.73 -14.14
CA GLU A 284 7.62 -9.49 -13.35
C GLU A 284 8.05 -9.63 -11.88
N MET A 285 9.32 -9.99 -11.62
CA MET A 285 9.88 -10.08 -10.26
C MET A 285 9.89 -8.72 -9.54
N GLN A 286 10.22 -7.63 -10.24
CA GLN A 286 10.19 -6.29 -9.66
C GLN A 286 8.78 -5.80 -9.39
N LEU A 287 7.81 -6.14 -10.24
CA LEU A 287 6.41 -5.82 -10.04
C LEU A 287 5.84 -6.61 -8.85
N GLU A 288 6.12 -7.90 -8.76
CA GLU A 288 5.75 -8.74 -7.62
C GLU A 288 6.33 -8.19 -6.31
N ARG A 289 7.61 -7.81 -6.32
CA ARG A 289 8.27 -7.19 -5.18
C ARG A 289 7.64 -5.85 -4.81
N ALA A 290 7.23 -5.04 -5.78
CA ALA A 290 6.53 -3.78 -5.53
C ALA A 290 5.15 -4.01 -4.92
N LEU A 291 4.41 -5.04 -5.36
CA LEU A 291 3.13 -5.43 -4.77
C LEU A 291 3.28 -5.92 -3.32
N GLN A 292 4.30 -6.73 -3.06
CA GLN A 292 4.63 -7.19 -1.70
C GLN A 292 5.04 -6.03 -0.78
N LEU A 293 5.86 -5.10 -1.28
CA LEU A 293 6.23 -3.88 -0.54
C LEU A 293 5.05 -2.94 -0.29
N ALA A 294 4.04 -2.96 -1.17
CA ALA A 294 2.78 -2.24 -0.96
C ALA A 294 1.84 -2.95 0.06
N GLY A 295 2.28 -4.06 0.68
CA GLY A 295 1.54 -4.81 1.68
C GLY A 295 0.49 -5.78 1.10
N LEU A 296 0.52 -6.01 -0.22
CA LEU A 296 -0.38 -6.94 -0.88
C LEU A 296 0.16 -8.37 -0.70
N VAL A 297 -0.73 -9.33 -0.44
CA VAL A 297 -0.38 -10.72 -0.16
C VAL A 297 -0.73 -11.56 -1.38
N GLU A 298 0.23 -12.36 -1.85
CA GLU A 298 0.05 -13.28 -2.97
C GLU A 298 -1.09 -14.28 -2.66
N ASN A 299 -1.93 -14.57 -3.66
CA ASN A 299 -3.12 -15.44 -3.56
C ASN A 299 -4.27 -14.91 -2.69
N VAL A 300 -4.15 -13.70 -2.13
CA VAL A 300 -5.25 -13.00 -1.44
C VAL A 300 -5.58 -11.71 -2.17
N HIS A 301 -4.59 -10.83 -2.33
CA HIS A 301 -4.76 -9.51 -2.92
C HIS A 301 -4.32 -9.45 -4.39
N TYR A 302 -3.42 -10.35 -4.82
CA TYR A 302 -3.04 -10.49 -6.22
C TYR A 302 -2.69 -11.94 -6.57
N SER A 303 -2.83 -12.29 -7.84
CA SER A 303 -2.44 -13.60 -8.39
C SER A 303 -1.50 -13.42 -9.57
N ALA A 304 -0.34 -14.08 -9.50
CA ALA A 304 0.62 -14.17 -10.59
C ALA A 304 0.16 -15.28 -11.55
N GLN A 305 0.10 -15.00 -12.86
CA GLN A 305 -0.27 -15.98 -13.89
C GLN A 305 -1.63 -16.69 -13.64
N ALA A 306 -2.68 -15.93 -13.35
CA ALA A 306 -4.01 -16.51 -13.16
C ALA A 306 -4.51 -17.20 -14.44
N HIS A 307 -4.70 -18.52 -14.37
CA HIS A 307 -5.20 -19.34 -15.46
C HIS A 307 -6.72 -19.13 -15.67
N PHE A 308 -7.09 -18.15 -16.48
CA PHE A 308 -8.47 -18.02 -16.95
C PHE A 308 -8.64 -18.71 -18.31
N LYS A 309 -9.65 -19.59 -18.41
CA LYS A 309 -10.11 -20.17 -19.68
C LYS A 309 -11.37 -19.42 -20.09
N ASP A 310 -11.30 -18.74 -21.22
CA ASP A 310 -12.46 -18.09 -21.85
C ASP A 310 -13.32 -19.13 -22.61
N GLU A 311 -14.63 -18.90 -22.70
CA GLU A 311 -15.61 -19.84 -23.30
C GLU A 311 -15.44 -20.01 -24.83
N GLN A 312 -14.62 -19.18 -25.48
CA GLN A 312 -14.31 -19.28 -26.93
C GLN A 312 -12.89 -19.80 -27.24
N GLY A 313 -12.16 -20.33 -26.25
CA GLY A 313 -10.86 -20.97 -26.49
C GLY A 313 -9.70 -20.01 -26.82
N GLY A 314 -9.93 -18.70 -26.72
CA GLY A 314 -8.89 -17.68 -26.81
C GLY A 314 -8.07 -17.63 -25.51
N ARG A 315 -6.77 -17.93 -25.62
CA ARG A 315 -5.82 -17.87 -24.51
C ARG A 315 -5.32 -16.43 -24.34
N ASN A 316 -6.00 -15.63 -23.53
CA ASN A 316 -5.49 -14.33 -23.09
C ASN A 316 -4.86 -14.48 -21.70
N TYR A 317 -3.56 -14.21 -21.62
CA TYR A 317 -2.76 -14.38 -20.39
C TYR A 317 -2.36 -13.00 -19.85
N PRO A 318 -3.00 -12.49 -18.78
CA PRO A 318 -2.48 -11.36 -18.03
C PRO A 318 -1.30 -11.76 -17.14
N ASP A 319 -0.31 -10.89 -16.98
CA ASP A 319 0.88 -11.17 -16.14
C ASP A 319 0.50 -11.20 -14.64
N PHE A 320 -0.31 -10.24 -14.17
CA PHE A 320 -0.83 -10.19 -12.79
C PHE A 320 -2.29 -9.69 -12.73
N VAL A 321 -3.08 -10.24 -11.80
CA VAL A 321 -4.46 -9.79 -11.49
C VAL A 321 -4.55 -9.40 -10.01
N LEU A 322 -4.87 -8.14 -9.72
CA LEU A 322 -5.18 -7.64 -8.38
C LEU A 322 -6.67 -7.76 -8.11
N ASN A 323 -7.01 -8.24 -6.91
CA ASN A 323 -8.37 -8.33 -6.42
C ASN A 323 -8.66 -7.09 -5.55
N LEU A 324 -9.57 -6.25 -6.00
CA LEU A 324 -10.04 -5.08 -5.29
C LEU A 324 -11.33 -5.41 -4.51
N PRO A 325 -11.68 -4.64 -3.47
CA PRO A 325 -12.99 -4.70 -2.83
C PRO A 325 -14.13 -4.48 -3.84
N ASP A 326 -15.32 -5.03 -3.58
CA ASP A 326 -16.50 -5.05 -4.45
C ASP A 326 -16.42 -5.93 -5.72
N GLU A 327 -15.73 -7.08 -5.66
CA GLU A 327 -15.55 -8.02 -6.79
C GLU A 327 -14.95 -7.36 -8.06
N LYS A 328 -14.14 -6.32 -7.88
CA LYS A 328 -13.42 -5.66 -8.99
C LYS A 328 -12.04 -6.28 -9.15
N HIS A 329 -11.64 -6.49 -10.41
CA HIS A 329 -10.31 -7.00 -10.74
C HIS A 329 -9.53 -5.96 -11.53
N LEU A 330 -8.26 -5.74 -11.15
CA LEU A 330 -7.34 -4.85 -11.85
C LEU A 330 -6.23 -5.68 -12.48
N ILE A 331 -6.17 -5.65 -13.81
CA ILE A 331 -5.21 -6.44 -14.59
C ILE A 331 -3.96 -5.59 -14.84
N ILE A 332 -2.78 -6.15 -14.56
CA ILE A 332 -1.48 -5.51 -14.84
C ILE A 332 -0.73 -6.35 -15.88
N ASP A 333 -0.40 -5.72 -17.02
CA ASP A 333 0.42 -6.27 -18.11
C ASP A 333 1.75 -5.50 -18.09
N SER A 334 2.88 -6.18 -17.89
CA SER A 334 4.15 -5.54 -17.54
C SER A 334 5.08 -5.31 -18.75
N LYS A 335 4.59 -5.61 -19.96
CA LYS A 335 5.43 -5.73 -21.16
C LYS A 335 5.59 -4.41 -21.92
N MET A 336 6.54 -3.58 -21.47
CA MET A 336 6.95 -2.36 -22.17
C MET A 336 8.28 -2.55 -22.92
N SER A 337 8.30 -2.23 -24.21
CA SER A 337 9.52 -2.25 -25.03
C SER A 337 10.35 -0.97 -24.83
N LEU A 338 11.52 -1.09 -24.19
CA LEU A 338 12.43 0.03 -23.90
C LEU A 338 13.50 0.27 -24.98
N ILE A 339 13.46 -0.47 -26.08
CA ILE A 339 14.51 -0.49 -27.12
C ILE A 339 14.76 0.91 -27.72
N ALA A 340 13.70 1.66 -27.99
CA ALA A 340 13.80 3.01 -28.57
C ALA A 340 14.35 4.04 -27.58
N TYR A 341 14.07 3.89 -26.28
CA TYR A 341 14.59 4.76 -25.23
C TYR A 341 16.08 4.50 -24.99
N GLU A 342 16.47 3.23 -24.90
CA GLU A 342 17.88 2.85 -24.77
C GLU A 342 18.71 3.32 -25.97
N SER A 343 18.18 3.17 -27.19
CA SER A 343 18.84 3.66 -28.40
C SER A 343 18.97 5.18 -28.42
N ALA A 344 18.01 5.91 -27.84
CA ALA A 344 18.06 7.37 -27.74
C ALA A 344 19.11 7.85 -26.74
N VAL A 345 19.24 7.17 -25.58
CA VAL A 345 20.22 7.51 -24.54
C VAL A 345 21.66 7.23 -25.00
N ASN A 346 21.85 6.20 -25.83
CA ASN A 346 23.16 5.83 -26.36
C ASN A 346 23.50 6.50 -27.71
N SER A 347 22.68 7.44 -28.19
CA SER A 347 22.94 8.16 -29.43
C SER A 347 23.70 9.46 -29.17
N ASP A 348 24.85 9.61 -29.83
CA ASP A 348 25.68 10.81 -29.77
C ASP A 348 25.18 11.97 -30.68
N ASP A 349 24.15 11.70 -31.51
CA ASP A 349 23.53 12.69 -32.39
C ASP A 349 22.18 13.18 -31.83
N ASP A 350 22.07 14.49 -31.64
CA ASP A 350 20.88 15.13 -31.09
C ASP A 350 19.64 14.95 -31.97
N PHE A 351 19.81 14.89 -33.30
CA PHE A 351 18.70 14.72 -34.24
C PHE A 351 18.14 13.29 -34.21
N GLU A 352 19.02 12.28 -34.21
CA GLU A 352 18.61 10.88 -34.04
C GLU A 352 18.05 10.59 -32.65
N ARG A 353 18.58 11.21 -31.59
CA ARG A 353 18.00 11.11 -30.24
C ARG A 353 16.55 11.58 -30.22
N GLU A 354 16.24 12.72 -30.84
CA GLU A 354 14.86 13.25 -30.88
C GLU A 354 13.93 12.38 -31.75
N ARG A 355 14.43 11.75 -32.81
CA ARG A 355 13.66 10.78 -33.61
C ARG A 355 13.32 9.54 -32.79
N LEU A 356 14.30 8.98 -32.09
CA LEU A 356 14.15 7.77 -31.26
C LEU A 356 13.24 8.00 -30.05
N LEU A 357 13.30 9.18 -29.42
CA LEU A 357 12.37 9.56 -28.36
C LEU A 357 10.92 9.67 -28.85
N ARG A 358 10.69 10.21 -30.06
CA ARG A 358 9.35 10.23 -30.68
C ARG A 358 8.84 8.81 -30.97
N GLU A 359 9.74 7.92 -31.40
CA GLU A 359 9.41 6.51 -31.62
C GLU A 359 9.04 5.80 -30.30
N HIS A 360 9.75 6.11 -29.20
CA HIS A 360 9.42 5.62 -27.88
C HIS A 360 8.04 6.09 -27.39
N ILE A 361 7.74 7.38 -27.55
CA ILE A 361 6.43 7.96 -27.19
C ILE A 361 5.30 7.29 -27.98
N LYS A 362 5.53 7.02 -29.28
CA LYS A 362 4.56 6.33 -30.12
C LYS A 362 4.33 4.88 -29.68
N ALA A 363 5.39 4.16 -29.32
CA ALA A 363 5.29 2.80 -28.80
C ALA A 363 4.52 2.76 -27.46
N LEU A 364 4.79 3.71 -26.57
CA LEU A 364 4.04 3.91 -25.32
C LEU A 364 2.56 4.13 -25.56
N LYS A 365 2.22 5.04 -26.47
CA LYS A 365 0.82 5.36 -26.79
C LYS A 365 0.08 4.15 -27.36
N ASN A 366 0.70 3.44 -28.31
CA ASN A 366 0.12 2.22 -28.86
C ASN A 366 -0.10 1.15 -27.80
N HIS A 367 0.83 1.00 -26.85
CA HIS A 367 0.69 0.04 -25.76
C HIS A 367 -0.47 0.41 -24.83
N ILE A 368 -0.63 1.69 -24.47
CA ILE A 368 -1.78 2.17 -23.69
C ILE A 368 -3.10 1.88 -24.43
N ASP A 369 -3.15 2.13 -25.74
CA ASP A 369 -4.34 1.88 -26.55
C ASP A 369 -4.66 0.37 -26.66
N GLU A 370 -3.63 -0.49 -26.75
CA GLU A 370 -3.78 -1.96 -26.70
C GLU A 370 -4.28 -2.45 -25.33
N LEU A 371 -3.76 -1.88 -24.23
CA LEU A 371 -4.22 -2.20 -22.88
C LEU A 371 -5.66 -1.78 -22.67
N HIS A 372 -6.04 -0.59 -23.12
CA HIS A 372 -7.43 -0.12 -23.04
C HIS A 372 -8.39 -1.07 -23.77
N LYS A 373 -8.00 -1.57 -24.96
CA LYS A 373 -8.80 -2.56 -25.70
C LYS A 373 -8.90 -3.90 -24.98
N LYS A 374 -7.81 -4.38 -24.36
CA LYS A 374 -7.83 -5.62 -23.56
C LYS A 374 -8.72 -5.51 -22.32
N ILE A 375 -8.69 -4.38 -21.61
CA ILE A 375 -9.50 -4.13 -20.41
C ILE A 375 -11.00 -4.09 -20.74
N THR A 376 -11.39 -3.69 -21.96
CA THR A 376 -12.81 -3.59 -22.34
C THR A 376 -13.40 -4.93 -22.80
N ALA A 377 -12.57 -5.95 -23.07
CA ALA A 377 -12.98 -7.23 -23.63
C ALA A 377 -13.17 -8.35 -22.59
N ILE A 378 -12.88 -8.06 -21.32
CA ILE A 378 -13.04 -8.91 -20.13
C ILE A 378 -14.07 -8.21 -19.24
#